data_AF-A0A0C2TN23-F1
#
_entry.id   AF-A0A0C2TN23-F1
#
_cell.length_a   1.000
_cell.length_b   1.000
_cell.length_c   1.000
_cell.angle_alpha   90.00
_cell.angle_beta   90.00
_cell.angle_gamma   90.00
#
_symmetry.space_group_name_H-M   'P 1'
#
loop_
_entity.id
_entity.type
_entity.pdbx_description
1 polymer ?
#
loop_
_entity_poly.entity_id
_entity_poly.type
_entity_poly.pdbx_seq_one_letter_code
_entity_poly.pdbx_strand_id
1 'polypeptide(L)'
;MTGSYSYTDFLPARSRKKRKGNGTAGTTSPGAKLQNLRGELVQDEWFVQCRQMIDDSLSDLKVPSFTAVICLGLGSPSSSQNACVQLAFLLEICDYLLIERQKISLYDPVFTEEDLTLLQGLQLAVLPTNENGLYPVEEPTMVFMPHCDMELYENFLKANWKTDMKLLIIANQLSEYVVNNPLNRLLTMAPFLVQVVPLLQHYAFP
;
A
#
# COMPACT_ATOMS: atom_id res chain seq x y z
N MET A 1 3.33 54.61 29.98
CA MET A 1 3.53 53.17 30.29
C MET A 1 2.95 52.41 29.11
N THR A 2 3.75 52.18 28.07
CA THR A 2 4.62 51.01 27.80
C THR A 2 3.87 49.91 27.04
N GLY A 3 4.31 49.65 25.81
CA GLY A 3 3.86 48.52 25.00
C GLY A 3 4.30 48.59 23.53
N SER A 4 5.57 48.86 23.24
CA SER A 4 6.12 48.65 21.89
C SER A 4 6.60 47.20 21.76
N TYR A 5 5.90 46.40 20.97
CA TYR A 5 6.34 45.05 20.63
C TYR A 5 7.53 45.13 19.66
N SER A 6 8.71 44.76 20.17
CA SER A 6 9.93 44.62 19.38
C SER A 6 9.93 43.24 18.73
N TYR A 7 9.90 43.20 17.39
CA TYR A 7 10.20 42.00 16.63
C TYR A 7 11.67 41.64 16.87
N THR A 8 11.95 40.47 17.45
CA THR A 8 13.31 39.93 17.50
C THR A 8 13.61 39.22 16.19
N ASP A 9 14.67 39.66 15.52
CA ASP A 9 15.18 39.09 14.28
C ASP A 9 15.47 37.59 14.41
N PHE A 10 15.01 36.85 13.39
CA PHE A 10 15.36 35.45 13.18
C PHE A 10 16.88 35.32 13.04
N LEU A 11 17.53 34.71 14.04
CA LEU A 11 18.93 34.31 13.94
C LEU A 11 18.99 32.96 13.19
N PRO A 12 19.66 32.87 12.02
CA PRO A 12 19.82 31.59 11.35
C PRO A 12 20.73 30.68 12.20
N ALA A 13 20.24 29.48 12.49
CA ALA A 13 21.00 28.47 13.21
C ALA A 13 22.31 28.17 12.47
N ARG A 14 23.43 28.40 13.15
CA ARG A 14 24.79 28.12 12.65
C ARG A 14 24.87 26.68 12.13
N SER A 15 25.39 26.53 10.92
CA SER A 15 25.72 25.25 10.29
C SER A 15 26.58 24.40 11.24
N ARG A 16 26.01 23.31 11.77
CA ARG A 16 26.74 22.34 12.57
C ARG A 16 27.76 21.65 11.67
N LYS A 17 29.04 21.88 11.96
CA LYS A 17 30.19 21.14 11.42
C LYS A 17 29.88 19.64 11.41
N LYS A 18 29.98 19.03 10.22
CA LYS A 18 29.96 17.58 9.96
C LYS A 18 30.95 16.90 10.90
N ARG A 19 30.44 16.22 11.94
CA ARG A 19 31.25 15.36 12.79
C ARG A 19 31.49 14.07 12.00
N LYS A 20 32.74 13.87 11.58
CA LYS A 20 33.21 12.67 10.87
C LYS A 20 33.19 11.51 11.88
N GLY A 21 32.05 10.84 11.97
CA GLY A 21 31.88 9.61 12.74
C GLY A 21 32.40 8.44 11.92
N ASN A 22 33.54 7.92 12.32
CA ASN A 22 34.06 6.64 11.86
C ASN A 22 33.23 5.55 12.55
N GLY A 23 32.37 4.87 11.80
CA GLY A 23 31.51 3.81 12.30
C GLY A 23 30.98 3.01 11.11
N THR A 24 31.63 1.89 10.82
CA THR A 24 31.12 0.83 9.95
C THR A 24 29.91 0.18 10.62
N ALA A 25 28.77 0.86 10.63
CA ALA A 25 27.49 0.19 10.74
C ALA A 25 27.24 -0.43 9.36
N GLY A 26 27.36 -1.74 9.24
CA GLY A 26 27.01 -2.43 8.01
C GLY A 26 25.54 -2.13 7.73
N THR A 27 25.26 -1.28 6.74
CA THR A 27 23.89 -1.06 6.25
C THR A 27 23.37 -2.41 5.80
N THR A 28 22.41 -2.96 6.53
CA THR A 28 21.76 -4.22 6.18
C THR A 28 21.09 -4.03 4.83
N SER A 29 21.31 -4.94 3.87
CA SER A 29 20.73 -4.79 2.53
C SER A 29 19.19 -4.78 2.61
N PRO A 30 18.49 -4.10 1.69
CA PRO A 30 17.03 -4.08 1.66
C PRO A 30 16.42 -5.48 1.70
N GLY A 31 17.01 -6.44 0.97
CA GLY A 31 16.55 -7.84 0.98
C GLY A 31 16.72 -8.55 2.32
N ALA A 32 17.83 -8.32 3.04
CA ALA A 32 18.03 -8.92 4.36
C ALA A 32 17.05 -8.33 5.39
N LYS A 33 16.81 -7.02 5.31
CA LYS A 33 15.81 -6.33 6.14
C LYS A 33 14.40 -6.86 5.90
N LEU A 34 14.02 -7.01 4.62
CA LEU A 34 12.75 -7.60 4.22
C LEU A 34 12.58 -9.00 4.79
N GLN A 35 13.60 -9.86 4.66
CA GLN A 35 13.54 -11.24 5.16
C GLN A 35 13.35 -11.31 6.69
N ASN A 36 13.99 -10.42 7.44
CA ASN A 36 13.80 -10.35 8.89
C ASN A 36 12.36 -9.97 9.25
N LEU A 37 11.81 -8.92 8.62
CA LEU A 37 10.43 -8.48 8.83
C LEU A 37 9.42 -9.58 8.50
N ARG A 38 9.66 -10.32 7.42
CA ARG A 38 8.85 -11.48 7.05
C ARG A 38 8.84 -12.54 8.16
N GLY A 39 10.00 -12.86 8.72
CA GLY A 39 10.11 -13.80 9.84
C GLY A 39 9.39 -13.34 11.12
N GLU A 40 9.41 -12.04 11.41
CA GLU A 40 8.68 -11.44 12.53
C GLU A 40 7.16 -11.49 12.32
N LEU A 41 6.68 -11.13 11.12
CA LEU A 41 5.26 -11.10 10.78
C LEU A 41 4.58 -12.47 10.91
N VAL A 42 5.25 -13.56 10.53
CA VAL A 42 4.67 -14.92 10.62
C VAL A 42 4.34 -15.32 12.06
N GLN A 43 5.05 -14.75 13.04
CA GLN A 43 4.83 -15.01 14.47
C GLN A 43 3.83 -14.05 15.11
N ASP A 44 3.41 -13.02 14.38
CA ASP A 44 2.54 -11.99 14.92
C ASP A 44 1.08 -12.50 15.00
N GLU A 45 0.47 -12.38 16.17
CA GLU A 45 -0.95 -12.70 16.38
C GLU A 45 -1.85 -11.87 15.46
N TRP A 46 -1.44 -10.65 15.15
CA TRP A 46 -2.12 -9.79 14.20
C TRP A 46 -2.18 -10.40 12.80
N PHE A 47 -1.07 -10.99 12.34
CA PHE A 47 -1.02 -11.61 11.03
C PHE A 47 -1.90 -12.86 10.95
N VAL A 48 -2.03 -13.60 12.05
CA VAL A 48 -2.99 -14.71 12.16
C VAL A 48 -4.42 -14.23 11.96
N GLN A 49 -4.80 -13.10 12.57
CA GLN A 49 -6.14 -12.51 12.39
C GLN A 49 -6.37 -12.07 10.94
N CYS A 50 -5.35 -11.48 10.30
CA CYS A 50 -5.43 -11.08 8.89
C CYS A 50 -5.71 -12.29 7.98
N ARG A 51 -5.04 -13.42 8.21
CA ARG A 51 -5.29 -14.65 7.45
C ARG A 51 -6.73 -15.14 7.60
N GLN A 52 -7.27 -15.10 8.82
CA GLN A 52 -8.67 -15.48 9.05
C GLN A 52 -9.64 -14.58 8.29
N MET A 53 -9.42 -13.26 8.28
CA MET A 53 -10.26 -12.33 7.53
C MET A 53 -10.23 -12.60 6.02
N ILE A 54 -9.07 -13.00 5.49
CA ILE A 54 -8.92 -13.38 4.08
C ILE A 54 -9.68 -14.67 3.79
N ASP A 55 -9.59 -15.67 4.67
CA ASP A 55 -10.31 -16.94 4.53
C ASP A 55 -11.84 -16.73 4.55
N ASP A 56 -12.33 -15.89 5.47
CA ASP A 56 -13.73 -15.51 5.56
C ASP A 56 -14.17 -14.79 4.26
N SER A 57 -13.34 -13.90 3.73
CA SER A 57 -13.60 -13.20 2.47
C SER A 57 -13.66 -14.14 1.26
N LEU A 58 -12.77 -15.14 1.19
CA LEU A 58 -12.79 -16.17 0.14
C LEU A 58 -14.09 -16.98 0.19
N SER A 59 -14.53 -17.35 1.39
CA SER A 59 -15.80 -18.04 1.63
C SER A 59 -17.00 -17.21 1.16
N ASP A 60 -17.05 -15.93 1.53
CA ASP A 60 -18.13 -15.02 1.14
C ASP A 60 -18.18 -14.79 -0.38
N LEU A 61 -17.01 -14.65 -1.02
CA LEU A 61 -16.90 -14.51 -2.48
C LEU A 61 -17.22 -15.82 -3.23
N LYS A 62 -17.22 -16.95 -2.52
CA LYS A 62 -17.38 -18.32 -3.04
C LYS A 62 -16.32 -18.67 -4.08
N VAL A 63 -15.07 -18.31 -3.79
CA VAL A 63 -13.92 -18.64 -4.63
C VAL A 63 -12.90 -19.45 -3.83
N PRO A 64 -12.21 -20.42 -4.44
CA PRO A 64 -11.28 -21.29 -3.72
C PRO A 64 -9.96 -20.58 -3.34
N SER A 65 -9.52 -19.61 -4.15
CA SER A 65 -8.36 -18.76 -3.89
C SER A 65 -8.38 -17.55 -4.84
N PHE A 66 -7.55 -16.55 -4.56
CA PHE A 66 -7.18 -15.52 -5.53
C PHE A 66 -6.05 -16.03 -6.43
N THR A 67 -6.14 -15.75 -7.73
CA THR A 67 -5.18 -16.24 -8.74
C THR A 67 -4.21 -15.17 -9.22
N ALA A 68 -4.49 -13.91 -8.89
CA ALA A 68 -3.64 -12.77 -9.22
C ALA A 68 -3.63 -11.73 -8.10
N VAL A 69 -2.57 -10.92 -8.11
CA VAL A 69 -2.43 -9.76 -7.22
C VAL A 69 -2.01 -8.53 -8.01
N ILE A 70 -2.69 -7.42 -7.72
CA ILE A 70 -2.28 -6.09 -8.20
C ILE A 70 -1.96 -5.25 -6.98
N CYS A 71 -0.72 -4.76 -6.90
CA CYS A 71 -0.25 -3.85 -5.88
C CYS A 71 0.02 -2.47 -6.49
N LEU A 72 -0.69 -1.45 -6.03
CA LEU A 72 -0.46 -0.07 -6.45
C LEU A 72 -0.13 0.79 -5.23
N GLY A 73 0.80 1.74 -5.35
CA GLY A 73 1.08 2.69 -4.26
C GLY A 73 1.86 2.09 -3.09
N LEU A 74 2.74 1.11 -3.33
CA LEU A 74 3.56 0.47 -2.30
C LEU A 74 4.55 1.43 -1.60
N GLY A 75 4.95 2.52 -2.26
CA GLY A 75 6.09 3.35 -1.89
C GLY A 75 7.43 2.72 -2.30
N SER A 76 8.54 3.18 -1.73
CA SER A 76 9.89 2.67 -1.99
C SER A 76 10.37 1.74 -0.86
N PRO A 77 10.34 0.40 -1.01
CA PRO A 77 10.72 -0.55 0.04
C PRO A 77 12.17 -0.42 0.52
N SER A 78 13.08 0.00 -0.36
CA SER A 78 14.49 0.19 -0.04
C SER A 78 14.74 1.48 0.75
N SER A 79 13.88 2.50 0.53
CA SER A 79 14.03 3.83 1.13
C SER A 79 13.10 4.10 2.32
N SER A 80 12.04 3.31 2.51
CA SER A 80 11.00 3.53 3.53
C SER A 80 10.73 2.27 4.35
N GLN A 81 10.77 2.41 5.67
CA GLN A 81 10.40 1.33 6.59
C GLN A 81 8.96 0.86 6.35
N ASN A 82 8.02 1.80 6.15
CA ASN A 82 6.61 1.47 5.99
C ASN A 82 6.38 0.67 4.69
N ALA A 83 7.00 1.11 3.58
CA ALA A 83 6.92 0.38 2.31
C ALA A 83 7.57 -1.01 2.40
N CYS A 84 8.66 -1.14 3.17
CA CYS A 84 9.31 -2.42 3.42
C CYS A 84 8.42 -3.38 4.20
N VAL A 85 7.73 -2.89 5.24
CA VAL A 85 6.75 -3.67 6.02
C VAL A 85 5.55 -4.05 5.16
N GLN A 86 5.04 -3.12 4.33
CA GLN A 86 3.94 -3.40 3.40
C GLN A 86 4.31 -4.47 2.37
N LEU A 87 5.53 -4.42 1.82
CA LEU A 87 6.03 -5.46 0.93
C LEU A 87 6.16 -6.80 1.65
N ALA A 88 6.68 -6.80 2.88
CA ALA A 88 6.79 -8.02 3.70
C ALA A 88 5.40 -8.66 3.90
N PHE A 89 4.42 -7.86 4.31
CA PHE A 89 3.04 -8.27 4.50
C PHE A 89 2.41 -8.84 3.23
N LEU A 90 2.55 -8.13 2.09
CA LEU A 90 2.06 -8.58 0.80
C LEU A 90 2.63 -9.95 0.44
N LEU A 91 3.94 -10.15 0.59
CA LEU A 91 4.61 -11.41 0.27
C LEU A 91 4.15 -12.55 1.17
N GLU A 92 3.96 -12.30 2.47
CA GLU A 92 3.46 -13.31 3.41
C GLU A 92 2.03 -13.75 3.10
N ILE A 93 1.14 -12.82 2.74
CA ILE A 93 -0.22 -13.17 2.31
C ILE A 93 -0.18 -13.99 1.03
N CYS A 94 0.59 -13.55 0.04
CA CYS A 94 0.71 -14.28 -1.22
C CYS A 94 1.26 -15.70 -1.02
N ASP A 95 2.21 -15.89 -0.11
CA ASP A 95 2.75 -17.22 0.21
C ASP A 95 1.72 -18.08 0.94
N TYR A 96 0.97 -17.49 1.87
CA TYR A 96 -0.14 -18.17 2.54
C TYR A 96 -1.21 -18.65 1.54
N LEU A 97 -1.53 -17.81 0.55
CA LEU A 97 -2.52 -18.10 -0.49
C LEU A 97 -1.96 -18.92 -1.67
N LEU A 98 -0.68 -19.28 -1.64
CA LEU A 98 0.03 -20.02 -2.68
C LEU A 98 0.00 -19.31 -4.05
N ILE A 99 0.05 -17.97 -4.06
CA ILE A 99 0.07 -17.16 -5.28
C ILE A 99 1.49 -17.11 -5.84
N GLU A 100 1.65 -17.48 -7.10
CA GLU A 100 2.92 -17.42 -7.82
C GLU A 100 3.46 -15.98 -7.92
N ARG A 101 4.77 -15.80 -7.77
CA ARG A 101 5.41 -14.46 -7.78
C ARG A 101 5.16 -13.69 -9.08
N GLN A 102 5.08 -14.40 -10.21
CA GLN A 102 4.83 -13.83 -11.53
C GLN A 102 3.39 -13.31 -11.69
N LYS A 103 2.46 -13.76 -10.84
CA LYS A 103 1.07 -13.30 -10.76
C LYS A 103 0.89 -12.09 -9.85
N ILE A 104 1.97 -11.61 -9.23
CA ILE A 104 1.99 -10.40 -8.40
C ILE A 104 2.53 -9.25 -9.25
N SER A 105 1.63 -8.37 -9.67
CA SER A 105 1.95 -7.16 -10.43
C SER A 105 2.05 -5.95 -9.51
N LEU A 106 3.12 -5.17 -9.62
CA LEU A 106 3.36 -3.98 -8.79
C LEU A 106 3.60 -2.74 -9.62
N TYR A 107 3.04 -1.62 -9.18
CA TYR A 107 3.36 -0.30 -9.71
C TYR A 107 3.41 0.75 -8.60
N ASP A 108 4.48 1.55 -8.60
CA ASP A 108 4.54 2.81 -7.88
C ASP A 108 5.46 3.77 -8.65
N PRO A 109 5.04 5.02 -8.91
CA PRO A 109 5.89 6.00 -9.58
C PRO A 109 7.16 6.36 -8.79
N VAL A 110 7.23 6.05 -7.49
CA VAL A 110 8.38 6.36 -6.62
C VAL A 110 9.41 5.23 -6.51
N PHE A 111 9.20 4.11 -7.21
CA PHE A 111 10.19 3.03 -7.24
C PHE A 111 11.55 3.52 -7.74
N THR A 112 12.58 3.25 -6.95
CA THR A 112 13.98 3.53 -7.28
C THR A 112 14.61 2.35 -8.02
N GLU A 113 15.79 2.53 -8.61
CA GLU A 113 16.54 1.43 -9.23
C GLU A 113 16.85 0.29 -8.24
N GLU A 114 17.07 0.63 -6.96
CA GLU A 114 17.28 -0.35 -5.89
C GLU A 114 16.00 -1.14 -5.61
N ASP A 115 14.83 -0.48 -5.62
CA ASP A 115 13.53 -1.15 -5.49
C ASP A 115 13.27 -2.08 -6.66
N LEU A 116 13.50 -1.61 -7.90
CA LEU A 116 13.33 -2.45 -9.09
C LEU A 116 14.24 -3.69 -9.03
N THR A 117 15.49 -3.53 -8.61
CA THR A 117 16.43 -4.63 -8.43
C THR A 117 15.95 -5.62 -7.35
N LEU A 118 15.46 -5.11 -6.22
CA LEU A 118 14.89 -5.91 -5.14
C LEU A 118 13.67 -6.71 -5.62
N LEU A 119 12.70 -6.04 -6.26
CA LEU A 119 11.45 -6.63 -6.73
C LEU A 119 11.70 -7.68 -7.83
N GLN A 120 12.63 -7.41 -8.75
CA GLN A 120 13.07 -8.37 -9.76
C GLN A 120 13.76 -9.58 -9.14
N GLY A 121 14.60 -9.37 -8.11
CA GLY A 121 15.24 -10.45 -7.35
C GLY A 121 14.22 -11.37 -6.63
N LEU A 122 13.06 -10.82 -6.28
CA LEU A 122 11.92 -11.55 -5.73
C LEU A 122 11.00 -12.17 -6.79
N GLN A 123 11.34 -12.02 -8.08
CA GLN A 123 10.58 -12.51 -9.24
C GLN A 123 9.17 -11.93 -9.36
N LEU A 124 8.96 -10.71 -8.86
CA LEU A 124 7.70 -10.01 -8.97
C LEU A 124 7.59 -9.27 -10.31
N ALA A 125 6.38 -9.14 -10.83
CA ALA A 125 6.14 -8.42 -12.07
C ALA A 125 6.02 -6.92 -11.81
N VAL A 126 7.02 -6.13 -12.17
CA VAL A 126 6.91 -4.66 -12.12
C VAL A 126 6.24 -4.18 -13.40
N LEU A 127 5.12 -3.47 -13.25
CA LEU A 127 4.36 -2.92 -14.37
C LEU A 127 5.15 -1.75 -15.01
N PRO A 128 5.27 -1.71 -16.34
CA PRO A 128 6.13 -0.74 -17.02
C PRO A 128 5.47 0.64 -17.20
N THR A 129 4.13 0.71 -17.14
CA THR A 129 3.35 1.90 -17.48
C THR A 129 2.42 2.28 -16.35
N ASN A 130 2.24 3.59 -16.15
CA ASN A 130 1.21 4.11 -15.27
C ASN A 130 -0.13 4.12 -16.01
N GLU A 131 -0.99 3.14 -15.75
CA GLU A 131 -2.36 3.15 -16.27
C GLU A 131 -3.31 4.04 -15.43
N ASN A 132 -2.77 4.85 -14.50
CA ASN A 132 -3.52 5.74 -13.61
C ASN A 132 -4.65 5.04 -12.85
N GLY A 133 -4.43 3.78 -12.46
CA GLY A 133 -5.40 2.95 -11.74
C GLY A 133 -6.38 2.18 -12.64
N LEU A 134 -6.35 2.37 -13.97
CA LEU A 134 -7.22 1.67 -14.92
C LEU A 134 -6.72 0.25 -15.23
N TYR A 135 -6.66 -0.60 -14.20
CA TYR A 135 -6.25 -2.00 -14.34
C TYR A 135 -7.48 -2.92 -14.32
N PRO A 136 -8.02 -3.30 -15.49
CA PRO A 136 -9.10 -4.26 -15.55
C PRO A 136 -8.60 -5.63 -15.10
N VAL A 137 -9.40 -6.31 -14.28
CA VAL A 137 -9.13 -7.67 -13.81
C VAL A 137 -10.16 -8.64 -14.38
N GLU A 138 -9.72 -9.86 -14.66
CA GLU A 138 -10.53 -10.89 -15.34
C GLU A 138 -10.67 -12.18 -14.52
N GLU A 139 -9.87 -12.31 -13.47
CA GLU A 139 -9.83 -13.46 -12.57
C GLU A 139 -9.97 -13.03 -11.10
N PRO A 140 -10.32 -13.92 -10.16
CA PRO A 140 -10.37 -13.59 -8.74
C PRO A 140 -9.05 -12.97 -8.29
N THR A 141 -9.07 -11.67 -7.95
CA THR A 141 -7.85 -10.88 -7.77
C THR A 141 -7.85 -10.21 -6.40
N MET A 142 -6.72 -10.31 -5.70
CA MET A 142 -6.46 -9.50 -4.51
C MET A 142 -5.78 -8.20 -4.92
N VAL A 143 -6.29 -7.07 -4.45
CA VAL A 143 -5.85 -5.73 -4.81
C VAL A 143 -5.27 -5.10 -3.57
N PHE A 144 -3.97 -4.82 -3.56
CA PHE A 144 -3.26 -4.23 -2.45
C PHE A 144 -2.92 -2.78 -2.78
N MET A 145 -3.64 -1.84 -2.18
CA MET A 145 -3.54 -0.41 -2.48
C MET A 145 -3.39 0.38 -1.18
N PRO A 146 -2.28 0.25 -0.44
CA PRO A 146 -2.08 1.04 0.76
C PRO A 146 -1.77 2.50 0.39
N HIS A 147 -2.23 3.44 1.21
CA HIS A 147 -1.89 4.87 1.15
C HIS A 147 -2.09 5.55 -0.22
N CYS A 148 -2.96 4.98 -1.07
CA CYS A 148 -3.29 5.53 -2.37
C CYS A 148 -4.22 6.75 -2.24
N ASP A 149 -4.22 7.63 -3.24
CA ASP A 149 -5.17 8.73 -3.28
C ASP A 149 -6.56 8.27 -3.74
N MET A 150 -7.54 9.15 -3.59
CA MET A 150 -8.93 8.90 -3.95
C MET A 150 -9.10 8.64 -5.46
N GLU A 151 -8.30 9.29 -6.31
CA GLU A 151 -8.39 9.18 -7.77
C GLU A 151 -8.00 7.78 -8.23
N LEU A 152 -6.96 7.19 -7.63
CA LEU A 152 -6.52 5.85 -7.96
C LEU A 152 -7.57 4.78 -7.61
N TYR A 153 -8.22 4.91 -6.45
CA TYR A 153 -9.34 4.02 -6.08
C TYR A 153 -10.52 4.20 -7.04
N GLU A 154 -10.89 5.44 -7.35
CA GLU A 154 -11.99 5.71 -8.28
C GLU A 154 -11.75 5.08 -9.65
N ASN A 155 -10.55 5.26 -10.21
CA ASN A 155 -10.21 4.71 -11.52
C ASN A 155 -10.17 3.18 -11.51
N PHE A 156 -9.65 2.58 -10.43
CA PHE A 156 -9.65 1.12 -10.29
C PHE A 156 -11.07 0.55 -10.19
N LEU A 157 -11.93 1.15 -9.35
CA LEU A 157 -13.32 0.75 -9.22
C LEU A 157 -14.08 0.93 -10.55
N LYS A 158 -13.86 2.06 -11.24
CA LYS A 158 -14.43 2.34 -12.56
C LYS A 158 -14.07 1.29 -13.60
N ALA A 159 -12.80 0.88 -13.68
CA ALA A 159 -12.35 -0.13 -14.63
C ALA A 159 -12.98 -1.52 -14.37
N ASN A 160 -13.38 -1.77 -13.11
CA ASN A 160 -13.86 -3.06 -12.63
C ASN A 160 -15.32 -3.05 -12.17
N TRP A 161 -16.12 -2.07 -12.60
CA TRP A 161 -17.51 -1.93 -12.16
C TRP A 161 -18.46 -2.90 -12.90
N LYS A 162 -18.36 -4.19 -12.56
CA LYS A 162 -19.16 -5.28 -13.16
C LYS A 162 -19.75 -6.18 -12.06
N THR A 163 -20.89 -6.80 -12.33
CA THR A 163 -21.69 -7.54 -11.33
C THR A 163 -21.09 -8.86 -10.83
N ASP A 164 -20.06 -9.40 -11.49
CA ASP A 164 -19.50 -10.73 -11.16
C ASP A 164 -18.02 -10.68 -10.74
N MET A 165 -17.55 -9.50 -10.33
CA MET A 165 -16.14 -9.34 -9.93
C MET A 165 -15.88 -9.98 -8.58
N LYS A 166 -14.83 -10.80 -8.51
CA LYS A 166 -14.36 -11.47 -7.28
C LYS A 166 -13.09 -10.78 -6.80
N LEU A 167 -13.27 -9.72 -6.01
CA LEU A 167 -12.19 -8.84 -5.58
C LEU A 167 -12.10 -8.79 -4.06
N LEU A 168 -10.88 -8.89 -3.55
CA LEU A 168 -10.54 -8.47 -2.20
C LEU A 168 -9.64 -7.25 -2.30
N ILE A 169 -10.09 -6.11 -1.75
CA ILE A 169 -9.31 -4.88 -1.76
C ILE A 169 -8.78 -4.62 -0.35
N ILE A 170 -7.47 -4.66 -0.20
CA ILE A 170 -6.76 -4.22 1.01
C ILE A 170 -6.32 -2.78 0.76
N ALA A 171 -6.95 -1.85 1.46
CA ALA A 171 -6.87 -0.41 1.18
C ALA A 171 -6.79 0.44 2.45
N ASN A 172 -6.67 1.75 2.24
CA ASN A 172 -6.95 2.75 3.27
C ASN A 172 -8.37 2.62 3.79
N GLN A 173 -8.67 3.36 4.87
CA GLN A 173 -10.04 3.53 5.33
C GLN A 173 -10.83 4.38 4.32
N LEU A 174 -11.43 3.72 3.32
CA LEU A 174 -12.08 4.39 2.19
C LEU A 174 -13.23 5.33 2.59
N SER A 175 -13.86 5.07 3.74
CA SER A 175 -14.88 5.94 4.31
C SER A 175 -14.36 7.33 4.67
N GLU A 176 -13.08 7.48 5.01
CA GLU A 176 -12.50 8.80 5.31
C GLU A 176 -12.54 9.72 4.10
N TYR A 177 -12.32 9.22 2.87
CA TYR A 177 -12.44 10.04 1.66
C TYR A 177 -13.86 10.57 1.47
N VAL A 178 -14.87 9.75 1.80
CA VAL A 178 -16.27 10.11 1.64
C VAL A 178 -16.72 11.10 2.72
N VAL A 179 -16.30 10.89 3.98
CA VAL A 179 -16.68 11.76 5.11
C VAL A 179 -15.99 13.11 5.04
N ASN A 180 -14.73 13.16 4.58
CA ASN A 180 -13.93 14.39 4.58
C ASN A 180 -14.18 15.31 3.37
N ASN A 181 -15.06 14.93 2.44
CA ASN A 181 -15.34 15.70 1.23
C ASN A 181 -16.84 15.98 1.06
N PRO A 182 -17.23 17.16 0.53
CA PRO A 182 -18.63 17.45 0.21
C PRO A 182 -19.20 16.47 -0.82
N LEU A 183 -20.39 15.91 -0.54
CA LEU A 183 -21.02 14.88 -1.37
C LEU A 183 -21.22 15.31 -2.83
N ASN A 184 -21.62 16.56 -3.08
CA ASN A 184 -21.79 17.08 -4.44
C ASN A 184 -20.49 17.04 -5.26
N ARG A 185 -19.35 17.29 -4.62
CA ARG A 185 -18.03 17.18 -5.24
C ARG A 185 -17.65 15.72 -5.48
N LEU A 186 -17.89 14.86 -4.50
CA LEU A 186 -17.61 13.43 -4.60
C LEU A 186 -18.42 12.73 -5.69
N LEU A 187 -19.70 13.06 -5.86
CA LEU A 187 -20.53 12.50 -6.94
C LEU A 187 -19.99 12.85 -8.34
N THR A 188 -19.17 13.90 -8.45
CA THR A 188 -18.52 14.27 -9.71
C THR A 188 -17.14 13.63 -9.86
N MET A 189 -16.35 13.62 -8.77
CA MET A 189 -14.94 13.20 -8.82
C MET A 189 -14.71 11.72 -8.53
N ALA A 190 -15.52 11.13 -7.65
CA ALA A 190 -15.38 9.75 -7.18
C ALA A 190 -16.73 9.02 -7.03
N PRO A 191 -17.62 9.01 -8.05
CA PRO A 191 -18.93 8.38 -7.96
C PRO A 191 -18.91 6.88 -7.66
N PHE A 192 -17.90 6.12 -8.10
CA PHE A 192 -17.82 4.68 -7.81
C PHE A 192 -17.40 4.43 -6.36
N LEU A 193 -16.46 5.22 -5.84
CA LEU A 193 -16.07 5.15 -4.44
C LEU A 193 -17.25 5.42 -3.49
N VAL A 194 -18.05 6.45 -3.77
CA VAL A 194 -19.25 6.77 -2.98
C VAL A 194 -20.25 5.61 -2.94
N GLN A 195 -20.40 4.89 -4.05
CA GLN A 195 -21.32 3.76 -4.14
C GLN A 195 -20.82 2.52 -3.41
N VAL A 196 -19.51 2.25 -3.42
CA VAL A 196 -18.93 1.06 -2.79
C VAL A 196 -18.78 1.22 -1.28
N VAL A 197 -18.42 2.40 -0.77
CA VAL A 197 -18.13 2.60 0.67
C VAL A 197 -19.22 2.07 1.61
N PRO A 198 -20.53 2.28 1.38
CA PRO A 198 -21.58 1.71 2.23
C PRO A 198 -21.67 0.18 2.22
N LEU A 199 -21.08 -0.46 1.21
CA LEU A 199 -21.08 -1.91 1.01
C LEU A 199 -19.81 -2.56 1.58
N LEU A 200 -18.82 -1.78 1.99
CA LEU A 200 -17.56 -2.28 2.52
C LEU A 200 -17.68 -2.68 3.98
N GLN A 201 -17.16 -3.86 4.30
CA GLN A 201 -16.78 -4.22 5.66
C GLN A 201 -15.37 -3.67 5.92
N HIS A 202 -15.19 -2.98 7.04
CA HIS A 202 -13.89 -2.46 7.45
C HIS A 202 -13.47 -3.13 8.75
N TYR A 203 -12.22 -3.53 8.82
CA TYR A 203 -11.59 -4.06 10.00
C TYR A 203 -10.45 -3.11 10.37
N ALA A 204 -10.54 -2.48 11.53
CA ALA A 204 -9.45 -1.67 12.03
C ALA A 204 -8.29 -2.61 12.38
N PHE A 205 -7.14 -2.39 11.74
CA PHE A 205 -5.91 -3.03 12.18
C PHE A 205 -5.45 -2.36 13.50
N PRO A 206 -4.96 -3.12 14.49
CA PRO A 206 -4.44 -2.60 15.77
C PRO A 206 -3.27 -1.63 15.63
#